data_AF-A0A2A6EE32-F1
#
_entry.id   AF-A0A2A6EE32-F1
#
_cell.length_a   1.000
_cell.length_b   1.000
_cell.length_c   1.000
_cell.angle_alpha   90.00
_cell.angle_beta   90.00
_cell.angle_gamma   90.00
#
_symmetry.space_group_name_H-M   'P 1'
#
loop_
_entity.id
_entity.type
_entity.pdbx_description
1 polymer ?
#
loop_
_entity_poly.entity_id
_entity_poly.type
_entity_poly.pdbx_seq_one_letter_code
_entity_poly.pdbx_strand_id
1 'polypeptide(L)'
;MVLNYIWIAFFLIAFAFGIVGLIMGDTTLFQKMVDATFDSSKTAFEVSLGLTGVLALWLGIMKIGEKAGIVNVLARLLSPVFTKLFPDIPKNHPVMGSIFMNIASNMLGLDNAATPTGLKAMAQMQELNTKKDTATNPMIMFLVLNTSGLTIIPTSILAFRSANGAAQPTDVFIPILLATAVATITGIIVTSLWQRINLLQPVLLATIFGLIGSVGLVIWGFGQMDENTMNTVTSVASNLILMSIIVIFIGAGLLRKINVYDAFIEGAKDGFTTTVRIIPYLVAILVGVGVFRASGAMDMCIGGIQWTLEQCYVNTDFVGALPTALMKPLSGSGARGLMLEAMQNYGADSFVGRLSCIFQGSTDTTFYILAVYFGSVSIRYTRHAVACGLLADLAGVIAAIGICYLFF
;
A
#
# COMPACT_ATOMS: atom_id res chain seq x y z
N MET A 1 20.11 -4.99 9.05
CA MET A 1 18.82 -4.92 8.32
C MET A 1 18.56 -3.47 7.93
N VAL A 2 18.01 -3.17 6.75
CA VAL A 2 17.76 -1.77 6.34
C VAL A 2 16.84 -1.04 7.32
N LEU A 3 15.81 -1.74 7.85
CA LEU A 3 14.93 -1.19 8.88
C LEU A 3 15.67 -0.75 10.17
N ASN A 4 16.77 -1.43 10.53
CA ASN A 4 17.59 -1.03 11.69
C ASN A 4 18.22 0.34 11.46
N TYR A 5 18.79 0.57 10.27
CA TYR A 5 19.41 1.85 9.95
C TYR A 5 18.37 2.97 9.85
N ILE A 6 17.19 2.69 9.30
CA ILE A 6 16.10 3.66 9.23
C ILE A 6 15.62 4.04 10.62
N TRP A 7 15.40 3.05 11.49
CA TRP A 7 14.95 3.30 12.86
C TRP A 7 15.99 4.14 13.63
N ILE A 8 17.27 3.79 13.55
CA ILE A 8 18.36 4.58 14.14
C ILE A 8 18.38 6.00 13.56
N ALA A 9 18.26 6.14 12.23
CA ALA A 9 18.29 7.43 11.57
C ALA A 9 17.14 8.34 12.04
N PHE A 10 15.91 7.82 12.17
CA PHE A 10 14.78 8.60 12.68
C PHE A 10 15.06 9.17 14.06
N PHE A 11 15.57 8.37 15.00
CA PHE A 11 15.87 8.85 16.35
C PHE A 11 17.07 9.80 16.39
N LEU A 12 18.17 9.49 15.70
CA LEU A 12 19.36 10.34 15.72
C LEU A 12 19.13 11.68 15.02
N ILE A 13 18.45 11.67 13.88
CA ILE A 13 18.09 12.90 13.17
C ILE A 13 17.13 13.71 14.04
N ALA A 14 16.06 13.09 14.54
CA ALA A 14 15.10 13.80 15.39
C ALA A 14 15.76 14.40 16.64
N PHE A 15 16.69 13.69 17.28
CA PHE A 15 17.44 14.20 18.42
C PHE A 15 18.33 15.38 18.05
N ALA A 16 19.03 15.32 16.91
CA ALA A 16 19.84 16.44 16.43
C ALA A 16 18.98 17.69 16.16
N PHE A 17 17.80 17.52 15.53
CA PHE A 17 16.85 18.61 15.32
C PHE A 17 16.26 19.11 16.63
N GLY A 18 16.01 18.22 17.59
CA GLY A 18 15.65 18.57 18.97
C GLY A 18 16.67 19.50 19.63
N ILE A 19 17.96 19.19 19.50
CA ILE A 19 19.05 20.05 20.00
C ILE A 19 19.04 21.40 19.29
N VAL A 20 18.93 21.42 17.96
CA VAL A 20 18.89 22.67 17.18
C VAL A 20 17.70 23.53 17.61
N GLY A 21 16.51 22.95 17.72
CA GLY A 21 15.31 23.65 18.19
C GLY A 21 15.45 24.18 19.61
N LEU A 22 16.09 23.41 20.51
CA LEU A 22 16.40 23.86 21.87
C LEU A 22 17.36 25.06 21.88
N ILE A 23 18.41 25.03 21.05
CA ILE A 23 19.35 26.16 20.90
C ILE A 23 18.63 27.38 20.30
N MET A 24 17.67 27.17 19.40
CA MET A 24 16.82 28.22 18.82
C MET A 24 15.72 28.72 19.78
N GLY A 25 15.57 28.12 20.96
CA GLY A 25 14.68 28.57 22.03
C GLY A 25 13.35 27.80 22.15
N ASP A 26 13.09 26.76 21.36
CA ASP A 26 11.92 25.89 21.56
C ASP A 26 12.19 24.88 22.69
N THR A 27 11.85 25.28 23.92
CA THR A 27 11.98 24.43 25.11
C THR A 27 10.96 23.28 25.17
N THR A 28 9.94 23.30 24.31
CA THR A 28 8.87 22.29 24.28
C THR A 28 9.12 21.17 23.27
N LEU A 29 10.09 21.33 22.37
CA LEU A 29 10.31 20.39 21.26
C LEU A 29 10.63 18.97 21.74
N PHE A 30 11.50 18.83 22.74
CA PHE A 30 11.79 17.52 23.33
C PHE A 30 10.57 16.89 24.00
N GLN A 31 9.72 17.70 24.64
CA GLN A 31 8.47 17.21 25.22
C GLN A 31 7.55 16.67 24.11
N LYS A 32 7.35 17.43 23.03
CA LYS A 32 6.54 16.99 21.86
C LYS A 32 7.08 15.69 21.26
N MET A 33 8.40 15.55 21.16
CA MET A 33 9.04 14.32 20.65
C MET A 33 8.78 13.13 21.57
N VAL A 34 8.85 13.32 22.89
CA VAL A 34 8.56 12.27 23.88
C VAL A 34 7.07 11.90 23.85
N ASP A 35 6.17 12.89 23.86
CA ASP A 35 4.73 12.65 23.77
C ASP A 35 4.38 11.86 22.50
N ALA A 36 4.99 12.23 21.36
CA ALA A 36 4.84 11.51 20.10
C ALA A 36 5.28 10.05 20.17
N THR A 37 6.26 9.67 21.00
CA THR A 37 6.62 8.24 21.18
C THR A 37 5.48 7.46 21.82
N PHE A 38 4.88 7.99 22.88
CA PHE A 38 3.81 7.31 23.62
C PHE A 38 2.53 7.26 22.80
N ASP A 39 2.14 8.38 22.19
CA ASP A 39 0.95 8.46 21.34
C ASP A 39 1.05 7.50 20.14
N SER A 40 2.18 7.50 19.44
CA SER A 40 2.40 6.60 18.30
C SER A 40 2.38 5.12 18.71
N SER A 41 2.87 4.78 19.90
CA SER A 41 2.83 3.41 20.41
C SER A 41 1.40 2.94 20.70
N LYS A 42 0.55 3.82 21.22
CA LYS A 42 -0.88 3.55 21.46
C LYS A 42 -1.61 3.39 20.13
N THR A 43 -1.39 4.29 19.19
CA THR A 43 -1.95 4.18 17.83
C THR A 43 -1.54 2.87 17.16
N ALA A 44 -0.28 2.46 17.28
CA ALA A 44 0.20 1.19 16.73
C ALA A 44 -0.57 -0.02 17.29
N PHE A 45 -0.85 -0.01 18.60
CA PHE A 45 -1.64 -1.06 19.25
C PHE A 45 -3.11 -1.05 18.81
N GLU A 46 -3.75 0.12 18.76
CA GLU A 46 -5.14 0.28 18.29
C GLU A 46 -5.30 -0.18 16.84
N VAL A 47 -4.37 0.19 15.96
CA VAL A 47 -4.31 -0.29 14.57
C VAL A 47 -4.19 -1.82 14.54
N SER A 48 -3.35 -2.40 15.40
CA SER A 48 -3.19 -3.86 15.48
C SER A 48 -4.46 -4.57 15.94
N LEU A 49 -5.23 -3.99 16.87
CA LEU A 49 -6.53 -4.54 17.28
C LEU A 49 -7.53 -4.56 16.11
N GLY A 50 -7.64 -3.44 15.38
CA GLY A 50 -8.48 -3.38 14.18
C GLY A 50 -8.07 -4.41 13.12
N LEU A 51 -6.76 -4.53 12.86
CA LEU A 51 -6.22 -5.53 11.94
C LEU A 51 -6.50 -6.96 12.39
N THR A 52 -6.56 -7.25 13.69
CA THR A 52 -6.85 -8.60 14.20
C THR A 52 -8.20 -9.11 13.72
N GLY A 53 -9.26 -8.29 13.86
CA GLY A 53 -10.60 -8.69 13.44
C GLY A 53 -10.71 -8.90 11.93
N VAL A 54 -10.06 -8.01 11.18
CA VAL A 54 -10.00 -8.08 9.71
C VAL A 54 -9.21 -9.30 9.23
N LEU A 55 -8.05 -9.58 9.83
CA LEU A 55 -7.23 -10.76 9.56
C LEU A 55 -8.00 -12.05 9.85
N ALA A 56 -8.71 -12.10 10.98
CA ALA A 56 -9.52 -13.25 11.35
C ALA A 56 -10.62 -13.54 10.31
N LEU A 57 -11.35 -12.50 9.88
CA LEU A 57 -12.40 -12.62 8.87
C LEU A 57 -11.85 -13.17 7.55
N TRP A 58 -10.84 -12.52 6.99
CA TRP A 58 -10.34 -12.85 5.66
C TRP A 58 -9.56 -14.15 5.61
N LEU A 59 -8.76 -14.47 6.63
CA LEU A 59 -8.09 -15.77 6.70
C LEU A 59 -9.08 -16.91 6.93
N GLY A 60 -10.15 -16.68 7.69
CA GLY A 60 -11.28 -17.61 7.80
C GLY A 60 -11.93 -17.89 6.45
N ILE A 61 -12.30 -16.85 5.70
CA ILE A 61 -12.86 -16.99 4.35
C ILE A 61 -11.88 -17.70 3.41
N MET A 62 -10.60 -17.32 3.43
CA MET A 62 -9.58 -17.96 2.61
C MET A 62 -9.42 -19.44 2.95
N LYS A 63 -9.52 -19.82 4.22
CA LYS A 63 -9.44 -21.23 4.64
C LYS A 63 -10.61 -22.05 4.10
N ILE A 64 -11.82 -21.47 4.03
CA ILE A 64 -12.96 -22.08 3.34
C ILE A 64 -12.62 -22.30 1.85
N GLY A 65 -12.14 -21.26 1.16
CA GLY A 65 -11.81 -21.33 -0.26
C GLY A 65 -10.71 -22.34 -0.61
N GLU A 66 -9.72 -22.50 0.28
CA GLU A 66 -8.66 -23.50 0.16
C GLU A 66 -9.21 -24.92 0.28
N LYS A 67 -9.96 -25.19 1.35
CA LYS A 67 -10.58 -26.51 1.53
C LYS A 67 -11.54 -26.82 0.38
N ALA A 68 -12.26 -25.82 -0.13
CA ALA A 68 -13.17 -25.94 -1.27
C ALA A 68 -12.46 -26.10 -2.63
N GLY A 69 -11.15 -25.89 -2.68
CA GLY A 69 -10.34 -25.98 -3.89
C GLY A 69 -10.53 -24.83 -4.87
N ILE A 70 -11.27 -23.77 -4.52
CA ILE A 70 -11.41 -22.56 -5.37
C ILE A 70 -10.05 -21.91 -5.59
N VAL A 71 -9.23 -21.83 -4.54
CA VAL A 71 -7.90 -21.22 -4.63
C VAL A 71 -7.04 -21.95 -5.67
N ASN A 72 -7.18 -23.27 -5.80
CA ASN A 72 -6.48 -24.08 -6.81
C ASN A 72 -7.03 -23.88 -8.23
N VAL A 73 -8.30 -23.49 -8.38
CA VAL A 73 -8.89 -23.13 -9.68
C VAL A 73 -8.35 -21.77 -10.13
N LEU A 74 -8.36 -20.78 -9.23
CA LEU A 74 -7.78 -19.45 -9.48
C LEU A 74 -6.29 -19.54 -9.82
N ALA A 75 -5.52 -20.32 -9.06
CA ALA A 75 -4.10 -20.56 -9.32
C ALA A 75 -3.85 -21.13 -10.72
N ARG A 76 -4.70 -22.03 -11.21
CA ARG A 76 -4.60 -22.61 -12.56
C ARG A 76 -4.95 -21.60 -13.66
N LEU A 77 -6.01 -20.83 -13.46
CA LEU A 77 -6.45 -19.80 -14.41
C LEU A 77 -5.35 -18.76 -14.66
N LEU A 78 -4.63 -18.39 -13.60
CA LEU A 78 -3.67 -17.29 -13.61
C LEU A 78 -2.22 -17.74 -13.82
N SER A 79 -2.00 -19.06 -13.79
CA SER A 79 -0.72 -19.71 -14.06
C SER A 79 0.04 -19.13 -15.26
N PRO A 80 -0.58 -18.85 -16.43
CA PRO A 80 0.15 -18.36 -17.61
C PRO A 80 0.90 -17.04 -17.38
N VAL A 81 0.29 -16.10 -16.63
CA VAL A 81 0.88 -14.79 -16.33
C VAL A 81 1.83 -14.90 -15.14
N PHE A 82 1.35 -15.48 -14.05
CA PHE A 82 2.08 -15.48 -12.79
C PHE A 82 3.32 -16.38 -12.81
N THR A 83 3.33 -17.49 -13.56
CA THR A 83 4.54 -18.32 -13.70
C THR A 83 5.66 -17.63 -14.48
N LYS A 84 5.34 -16.56 -15.23
CA LYS A 84 6.33 -15.74 -15.95
C LYS A 84 6.83 -14.58 -15.12
N LEU A 85 5.97 -14.00 -14.28
CA LEU A 85 6.33 -12.92 -13.35
C LEU A 85 6.99 -13.45 -12.07
N PHE A 86 6.66 -14.67 -11.66
CA PHE A 86 7.19 -15.39 -10.49
C PHE A 86 7.80 -16.74 -10.92
N PRO A 87 8.93 -16.74 -11.66
CA PRO A 87 9.50 -17.95 -12.24
C PRO A 87 9.95 -18.99 -11.20
N ASP A 88 10.28 -18.56 -9.98
CA ASP A 88 10.77 -19.42 -8.91
C ASP A 88 9.64 -20.12 -8.12
N ILE A 89 8.36 -19.83 -8.41
CA ILE A 89 7.22 -20.53 -7.79
C ILE A 89 6.80 -21.70 -8.69
N PRO A 90 6.64 -22.93 -8.14
CA PRO A 90 6.16 -24.07 -8.92
C PRO A 90 4.80 -23.82 -9.58
N LYS A 91 4.61 -24.36 -10.80
CA LYS A 91 3.36 -24.22 -11.54
C LYS A 91 2.19 -24.81 -10.73
N ASN A 92 1.06 -24.10 -10.73
CA ASN A 92 -0.17 -24.47 -10.01
C ASN A 92 -0.02 -24.59 -8.49
N HIS A 93 1.04 -24.03 -7.90
CA HIS A 93 1.18 -23.99 -6.46
C HIS A 93 0.09 -23.08 -5.84
N PRO A 94 -0.52 -23.45 -4.69
CA PRO A 94 -1.59 -22.68 -4.05
C PRO A 94 -1.24 -21.21 -3.76
N VAL A 95 0.06 -20.91 -3.54
CA VAL A 95 0.60 -19.53 -3.40
C VAL A 95 0.08 -18.59 -4.47
N MET A 96 -0.05 -19.05 -5.72
CA MET A 96 -0.50 -18.20 -6.82
C MET A 96 -1.92 -17.67 -6.60
N GLY A 97 -2.80 -18.47 -5.98
CA GLY A 97 -4.13 -18.04 -5.60
C GLY A 97 -4.09 -16.96 -4.51
N SER A 98 -3.25 -17.12 -3.49
CA SER A 98 -3.08 -16.11 -2.43
C SER A 98 -2.50 -14.80 -2.95
N ILE A 99 -1.47 -14.86 -3.82
CA ILE A 99 -0.89 -13.68 -4.47
C ILE A 99 -1.95 -12.93 -5.28
N PHE A 100 -2.72 -13.65 -6.09
CA PHE A 100 -3.78 -13.03 -6.88
C PHE A 100 -4.84 -12.37 -6.02
N MET A 101 -5.34 -13.06 -4.99
CA MET A 101 -6.39 -12.50 -4.13
C MET A 101 -5.90 -11.22 -3.45
N ASN A 102 -4.64 -11.18 -3.02
CA ASN A 102 -4.04 -9.97 -2.48
C ASN A 102 -3.98 -8.84 -3.51
N ILE A 103 -3.42 -9.08 -4.69
CA ILE A 103 -3.32 -8.05 -5.76
C ILE A 103 -4.71 -7.57 -6.17
N ALA A 104 -5.66 -8.48 -6.37
CA ALA A 104 -7.04 -8.14 -6.73
C ALA A 104 -7.74 -7.32 -5.62
N SER A 105 -7.53 -7.68 -4.35
CA SER A 105 -8.08 -6.93 -3.22
C SER A 105 -7.51 -5.51 -3.15
N ASN A 106 -6.19 -5.37 -3.31
CA ASN A 106 -5.53 -4.07 -3.37
C ASN A 106 -6.04 -3.25 -4.57
N MET A 107 -6.18 -3.89 -5.74
CA MET A 107 -6.70 -3.23 -6.94
C MET A 107 -8.11 -2.69 -6.81
N LEU A 108 -8.95 -3.36 -6.05
CA LEU A 108 -10.34 -2.95 -5.82
C LEU A 108 -10.48 -1.95 -4.65
N GLY A 109 -9.37 -1.49 -4.05
CA GLY A 109 -9.40 -0.63 -2.86
C GLY A 109 -9.97 -1.33 -1.63
N LEU A 110 -9.89 -2.67 -1.58
CA LEU A 110 -10.33 -3.51 -0.49
C LEU A 110 -9.16 -3.77 0.47
N ASP A 111 -8.58 -2.70 1.01
CA ASP A 111 -7.35 -2.73 1.83
C ASP A 111 -7.46 -3.71 3.01
N ASN A 112 -8.66 -3.81 3.58
CA ASN A 112 -9.00 -4.74 4.65
C ASN A 112 -8.81 -6.22 4.22
N ALA A 113 -9.05 -6.57 2.96
CA ALA A 113 -8.88 -7.93 2.45
C ALA A 113 -7.47 -8.24 1.92
N ALA A 114 -6.74 -7.21 1.48
CA ALA A 114 -5.43 -7.35 0.87
C ALA A 114 -4.35 -7.81 1.87
N THR A 115 -4.25 -7.15 3.02
CA THR A 115 -3.20 -7.46 4.02
C THR A 115 -3.24 -8.92 4.50
N PRO A 116 -4.41 -9.49 4.87
CA PRO A 116 -4.51 -10.90 5.29
C PRO A 116 -4.08 -11.90 4.21
N THR A 117 -4.53 -11.69 2.99
CA THR A 117 -4.19 -12.57 1.85
C THR A 117 -2.71 -12.44 1.48
N GLY A 118 -2.11 -11.26 1.65
CA GLY A 118 -0.68 -11.05 1.40
C GLY A 118 0.24 -11.65 2.45
N LEU A 119 -0.13 -11.57 3.72
CA LEU A 119 0.56 -12.26 4.82
C LEU A 119 0.54 -13.78 4.62
N LYS A 120 -0.59 -14.31 4.17
CA LYS A 120 -0.70 -15.73 3.80
C LYS A 120 0.18 -16.09 2.61
N ALA A 121 0.18 -15.28 1.55
CA ALA A 121 1.05 -15.49 0.40
C ALA A 121 2.54 -15.50 0.81
N MET A 122 2.94 -14.59 1.70
CA MET A 122 4.30 -14.56 2.26
C MET A 122 4.64 -15.81 3.06
N ALA A 123 3.74 -16.28 3.94
CA ALA A 123 3.94 -17.52 4.68
C ALA A 123 4.11 -18.73 3.74
N GLN A 124 3.28 -18.85 2.72
CA GLN A 124 3.37 -19.96 1.76
C GLN A 124 4.62 -19.84 0.86
N MET A 125 5.05 -18.63 0.48
CA MET A 125 6.35 -18.44 -0.20
C MET A 125 7.52 -18.77 0.73
N GLN A 126 7.37 -18.56 2.03
CA GLN A 126 8.39 -18.88 3.02
C GLN A 126 8.55 -20.39 3.19
N GLU A 127 7.51 -21.20 2.99
CA GLU A 127 7.63 -22.67 2.96
C GLU A 127 8.59 -23.13 1.87
N LEU A 128 8.49 -22.52 0.68
CA LEU A 128 9.37 -22.78 -0.48
C LEU A 128 10.79 -22.22 -0.32
N ASN A 129 11.01 -21.30 0.63
CA ASN A 129 12.29 -20.64 0.80
C ASN A 129 13.34 -21.58 1.43
N THR A 130 14.47 -21.77 0.76
CA THR A 130 15.60 -22.57 1.26
C THR A 130 16.47 -21.82 2.27
N LYS A 131 16.45 -20.47 2.25
CA LYS A 131 17.18 -19.59 3.19
C LYS A 131 16.19 -18.73 3.98
N LYS A 132 15.68 -19.26 5.09
CA LYS A 132 14.56 -18.69 5.85
C LYS A 132 14.76 -17.26 6.35
N ASP A 133 16.00 -16.78 6.47
CA ASP A 133 16.30 -15.42 6.91
C ASP A 133 16.43 -14.41 5.76
N THR A 134 16.34 -14.85 4.50
CA THR A 134 16.65 -14.05 3.32
C THR A 134 15.50 -14.03 2.33
N ALA A 135 15.10 -12.84 1.85
CA ALA A 135 13.98 -12.67 0.92
C ALA A 135 14.25 -13.33 -0.45
N THR A 136 13.28 -14.09 -0.96
CA THR A 136 13.34 -14.70 -2.30
C THR A 136 12.88 -13.70 -3.39
N ASN A 137 13.21 -13.95 -4.66
CA ASN A 137 12.75 -13.07 -5.75
C ASN A 137 11.21 -12.96 -5.81
N PRO A 138 10.43 -14.05 -5.64
CA PRO A 138 8.98 -13.96 -5.59
C PRO A 138 8.45 -13.08 -4.46
N MET A 139 9.03 -13.19 -3.27
CA MET A 139 8.65 -12.34 -2.15
C MET A 139 8.90 -10.87 -2.46
N ILE A 140 10.03 -10.54 -3.08
CA ILE A 140 10.38 -9.16 -3.43
C ILE A 140 9.45 -8.61 -4.52
N MET A 141 9.19 -9.38 -5.59
CA MET A 141 8.26 -8.96 -6.64
C MET A 141 6.85 -8.76 -6.08
N PHE A 142 6.39 -9.69 -5.25
CA PHE A 142 5.08 -9.61 -4.61
C PHE A 142 4.96 -8.39 -3.70
N LEU A 143 6.02 -8.10 -2.93
CA LEU A 143 6.08 -6.92 -2.10
C LEU A 143 6.00 -5.65 -2.95
N VAL A 144 6.81 -5.52 -4.00
CA VAL A 144 6.83 -4.32 -4.85
C VAL A 144 5.48 -4.08 -5.53
N LEU A 145 4.77 -5.14 -5.94
CA LEU A 145 3.42 -5.01 -6.47
C LEU A 145 2.42 -4.48 -5.44
N ASN A 146 2.59 -4.84 -4.17
CA ASN A 146 1.78 -4.29 -3.08
C ASN A 146 2.17 -2.85 -2.77
N THR A 147 3.46 -2.50 -2.83
CA THR A 147 3.90 -1.11 -2.58
C THR A 147 3.48 -0.17 -3.68
N SER A 148 3.48 -0.61 -4.94
CA SER A 148 3.01 0.22 -6.05
C SER A 148 1.48 0.32 -6.13
N GLY A 149 0.77 -0.67 -5.57
CA GLY A 149 -0.60 -0.54 -5.08
C GLY A 149 -1.64 -0.06 -6.09
N LEU A 150 -1.66 -0.62 -7.32
CA LEU A 150 -2.54 -0.22 -8.43
C LEU A 150 -4.00 -0.09 -7.98
N THR A 151 -4.45 1.09 -7.56
CA THR A 151 -5.80 1.29 -7.04
C THR A 151 -6.74 1.67 -8.19
N ILE A 152 -7.66 0.78 -8.55
CA ILE A 152 -8.68 1.07 -9.57
C ILE A 152 -9.74 2.01 -8.99
N ILE A 153 -10.11 1.78 -7.73
CA ILE A 153 -11.20 2.52 -7.10
C ILE A 153 -10.76 3.11 -5.75
N PRO A 154 -10.44 4.41 -5.68
CA PRO A 154 -10.01 5.07 -4.46
C PRO A 154 -11.20 5.51 -3.59
N THR A 155 -12.14 4.60 -3.28
CA THR A 155 -13.41 4.89 -2.56
C THR A 155 -13.22 5.76 -1.31
N SER A 156 -12.20 5.44 -0.52
CA SER A 156 -11.94 6.13 0.74
C SER A 156 -11.50 7.58 0.54
N ILE A 157 -10.69 7.85 -0.48
CA ILE A 157 -10.23 9.21 -0.80
C ILE A 157 -11.41 10.06 -1.29
N LEU A 158 -12.27 9.50 -2.14
CA LEU A 158 -13.50 10.15 -2.60
C LEU A 158 -14.42 10.52 -1.42
N ALA A 159 -14.57 9.60 -0.45
CA ALA A 159 -15.36 9.85 0.75
C ALA A 159 -14.77 10.98 1.61
N PHE A 160 -13.44 11.04 1.78
CA PHE A 160 -12.81 12.15 2.51
C PHE A 160 -12.94 13.49 1.79
N ARG A 161 -12.80 13.51 0.46
CA ARG A 161 -13.01 14.74 -0.34
C ARG A 161 -14.44 15.25 -0.18
N SER A 162 -15.43 14.37 -0.28
CA SER A 162 -16.84 14.71 -0.06
C SER A 162 -17.08 15.24 1.36
N ALA A 163 -16.53 14.58 2.39
CA ALA A 163 -16.66 15.01 3.77
C ALA A 163 -15.97 16.35 4.08
N ASN A 164 -14.98 16.76 3.27
CA ASN A 164 -14.27 18.04 3.39
C ASN A 164 -14.77 19.10 2.38
N GLY A 165 -15.96 18.89 1.79
CA GLY A 165 -16.63 19.92 0.99
C GLY A 165 -16.07 20.12 -0.43
N ALA A 166 -15.39 19.12 -0.99
CA ALA A 166 -14.98 19.17 -2.40
C ALA A 166 -16.20 19.31 -3.32
N ALA A 167 -16.16 20.26 -4.25
CA ALA A 167 -17.23 20.50 -5.22
C ALA A 167 -17.44 19.28 -6.12
N GLN A 168 -16.33 18.66 -6.54
CA GLN A 168 -16.33 17.43 -7.33
C GLN A 168 -15.36 16.41 -6.69
N PRO A 169 -15.83 15.54 -5.76
CA PRO A 169 -14.95 14.61 -5.05
C PRO A 169 -14.19 13.64 -5.97
N THR A 170 -14.70 13.41 -7.17
CA THR A 170 -14.23 12.43 -8.15
C THR A 170 -13.21 12.97 -9.15
N ASP A 171 -12.92 14.27 -9.14
CA ASP A 171 -11.94 14.90 -10.04
C ASP A 171 -10.52 14.29 -9.93
N VAL A 172 -10.15 13.79 -8.75
CA VAL A 172 -8.86 13.10 -8.50
C VAL A 172 -8.83 11.64 -8.97
N PHE A 173 -9.96 11.07 -9.40
CA PHE A 173 -10.07 9.64 -9.75
C PHE A 173 -9.12 9.23 -10.88
N ILE A 174 -9.23 9.90 -12.03
CA ILE A 174 -8.40 9.61 -13.20
C ILE A 174 -6.91 9.90 -12.89
N PRO A 175 -6.56 11.04 -12.27
CA PRO A 175 -5.18 11.29 -11.82
C PRO A 175 -4.59 10.20 -10.92
N ILE A 176 -5.35 9.70 -9.93
CA ILE A 176 -4.92 8.60 -9.05
C ILE A 176 -4.63 7.34 -9.87
N LEU A 177 -5.58 6.95 -10.74
CA LEU A 177 -5.48 5.74 -11.56
C LEU A 177 -4.26 5.78 -12.50
N LEU A 178 -3.95 6.95 -13.07
CA LEU A 178 -2.77 7.14 -13.90
C LEU A 178 -1.48 7.07 -13.08
N ALA A 179 -1.42 7.79 -11.94
CA ALA A 179 -0.23 7.80 -11.08
C ALA A 179 0.10 6.39 -10.54
N THR A 180 -0.91 5.65 -10.10
CA THR A 180 -0.73 4.29 -9.57
C THR A 180 -0.42 3.25 -10.64
N ALA A 181 -0.91 3.43 -11.87
CA ALA A 181 -0.49 2.65 -13.03
C ALA A 181 0.99 2.86 -13.35
N VAL A 182 1.47 4.11 -13.36
CA VAL A 182 2.89 4.42 -13.57
C VAL A 182 3.76 3.82 -12.47
N ALA A 183 3.36 3.95 -11.20
CA ALA A 183 4.07 3.33 -10.07
C ALA A 183 4.18 1.81 -10.24
N THR A 184 3.08 1.15 -10.62
CA THR A 184 3.01 -0.30 -10.77
C THR A 184 3.83 -0.82 -11.95
N ILE A 185 3.72 -0.18 -13.11
CA ILE A 185 4.52 -0.53 -14.28
C ILE A 185 6.01 -0.32 -13.98
N THR A 186 6.38 0.79 -13.33
CA THR A 186 7.76 1.06 -12.95
C THR A 186 8.28 0.04 -11.94
N GLY A 187 7.47 -0.32 -10.93
CA GLY A 187 7.81 -1.35 -9.94
C GLY A 187 8.07 -2.72 -10.59
N ILE A 188 7.22 -3.12 -11.54
CA ILE A 188 7.42 -4.35 -12.33
C ILE A 188 8.72 -4.25 -13.13
N ILE A 189 8.96 -3.15 -13.84
CA ILE A 189 10.16 -2.97 -14.68
C ILE A 189 11.44 -3.02 -13.83
N VAL A 190 11.55 -2.17 -12.82
CA VAL A 190 12.74 -2.06 -11.96
C VAL A 190 13.04 -3.39 -11.28
N THR A 191 12.02 -4.07 -10.76
CA THR A 191 12.19 -5.37 -10.10
C THR A 191 12.57 -6.47 -11.09
N SER A 192 11.95 -6.49 -12.28
CA SER A 192 12.28 -7.47 -13.32
C SER A 192 13.71 -7.29 -13.82
N LEU A 193 14.19 -6.05 -13.97
CA LEU A 193 15.58 -5.77 -14.35
C LEU A 193 16.55 -6.33 -13.32
N TRP A 194 16.28 -6.13 -12.02
CA TRP A 194 17.12 -6.65 -10.95
C TRP A 194 17.12 -8.18 -10.90
N GLN A 195 15.94 -8.78 -11.10
CA GLN A 195 15.74 -10.23 -11.05
C GLN A 195 16.04 -10.92 -12.39
N ARG A 196 16.41 -10.16 -13.43
CA ARG A 196 16.68 -10.62 -14.80
C ARG A 196 15.50 -11.38 -15.43
N ILE A 197 14.28 -10.94 -15.14
CA ILE A 197 13.06 -11.44 -15.77
C ILE A 197 12.92 -10.77 -17.15
N ASN A 198 12.77 -11.57 -18.20
CA ASN A 198 12.55 -11.04 -19.55
C ASN A 198 11.10 -10.55 -19.72
N LEU A 199 10.90 -9.23 -19.62
CA LEU A 199 9.59 -8.59 -19.81
C LEU A 199 9.12 -8.57 -21.26
N LEU A 200 10.01 -8.74 -22.23
CA LEU A 200 9.68 -8.72 -23.67
C LEU A 200 9.02 -10.02 -24.14
N GLN A 201 8.84 -11.00 -23.26
CA GLN A 201 8.11 -12.21 -23.63
C GLN A 201 6.62 -11.88 -23.91
N PRO A 202 6.00 -12.50 -24.95
CA PRO A 202 4.66 -12.12 -25.41
C PRO A 202 3.59 -12.10 -24.33
N VAL A 203 3.65 -13.03 -23.37
CA VAL A 203 2.68 -13.11 -22.27
C VAL A 203 2.78 -11.92 -21.32
N LEU A 204 4.00 -11.48 -20.98
CA LEU A 204 4.19 -10.33 -20.09
C LEU A 204 3.90 -9.01 -20.81
N LEU A 205 4.29 -8.89 -22.08
CA LEU A 205 3.87 -7.75 -22.90
C LEU A 205 2.35 -7.67 -23.00
N ALA A 206 1.67 -8.78 -23.31
CA ALA A 206 0.21 -8.83 -23.33
C ALA A 206 -0.41 -8.48 -21.97
N THR A 207 0.25 -8.83 -20.86
CA THR A 207 -0.21 -8.46 -19.51
C THR A 207 -0.06 -6.96 -19.27
N ILE A 208 1.10 -6.36 -19.61
CA ILE A 208 1.35 -4.92 -19.44
C ILE A 208 0.42 -4.10 -20.35
N PHE A 209 0.32 -4.45 -21.63
CA PHE A 209 -0.60 -3.79 -22.56
C PHE A 209 -2.06 -4.03 -22.18
N GLY A 210 -2.40 -5.21 -21.67
CA GLY A 210 -3.72 -5.51 -21.13
C GLY A 210 -4.06 -4.65 -19.91
N LEU A 211 -3.09 -4.40 -19.02
CA LEU A 211 -3.24 -3.51 -17.87
C LEU A 211 -3.43 -2.06 -18.30
N ILE A 212 -2.63 -1.58 -19.24
CA ILE A 212 -2.77 -0.22 -19.80
C ILE A 212 -4.12 -0.08 -20.50
N GLY A 213 -4.52 -1.09 -21.28
CA GLY A 213 -5.80 -1.15 -21.96
C GLY A 213 -6.98 -1.17 -20.98
N SER A 214 -6.91 -1.93 -19.88
CA SER A 214 -7.96 -1.96 -18.87
C SER A 214 -8.07 -0.64 -18.13
N VAL A 215 -6.95 0.02 -17.79
CA VAL A 215 -6.94 1.39 -17.26
C VAL A 215 -7.60 2.35 -18.25
N GLY A 216 -7.24 2.28 -19.54
CA GLY A 216 -7.86 3.09 -20.58
C GLY A 216 -9.38 2.86 -20.71
N LEU A 217 -9.83 1.61 -20.61
CA LEU A 217 -11.26 1.26 -20.62
C LEU A 217 -12.00 1.80 -19.39
N VAL A 218 -11.38 1.74 -18.20
CA VAL A 218 -11.95 2.31 -16.98
C VAL A 218 -12.06 3.84 -17.11
N ILE A 219 -11.01 4.50 -17.58
CA ILE A 219 -11.02 5.96 -17.82
C ILE A 219 -12.11 6.32 -18.83
N TRP A 220 -12.20 5.58 -19.94
CA TRP A 220 -13.22 5.81 -20.95
C TRP A 220 -14.64 5.59 -20.41
N GLY A 221 -14.88 4.49 -19.68
CA GLY A 221 -16.20 4.16 -19.16
C GLY A 221 -16.67 5.15 -18.10
N PHE A 222 -15.79 5.58 -17.20
CA PHE A 222 -16.10 6.55 -16.15
C PHE A 222 -16.19 7.97 -16.71
N GLY A 223 -15.40 8.31 -17.74
CA GLY A 223 -15.46 9.62 -18.39
C GLY A 223 -16.77 9.91 -19.12
N GLN A 224 -17.62 8.89 -19.33
CA GLN A 224 -18.96 9.05 -19.91
C GLN A 224 -20.07 9.23 -18.86
N MET A 225 -19.75 9.09 -17.56
CA MET A 225 -20.72 9.14 -16.48
C MET A 225 -20.78 10.53 -15.83
N ASP A 226 -21.97 10.94 -15.39
CA ASP A 226 -22.11 12.08 -14.49
C ASP A 226 -21.60 11.75 -13.08
N GLU A 227 -21.33 12.78 -12.28
CA GLU A 227 -20.69 12.65 -10.97
C GLU A 227 -21.49 11.80 -9.97
N ASN A 228 -22.82 11.97 -9.97
CA ASN A 228 -23.70 11.24 -9.05
C ASN A 228 -23.77 9.76 -9.44
N THR A 229 -23.87 9.48 -10.74
CA THR A 229 -23.80 8.11 -11.25
C THR A 229 -22.45 7.47 -10.96
N MET A 230 -21.34 8.18 -11.16
CA MET A 230 -20.00 7.66 -10.88
C MET A 230 -19.85 7.28 -9.40
N ASN A 231 -20.23 8.16 -8.47
CA ASN A 231 -20.18 7.86 -7.03
C ASN A 231 -21.03 6.62 -6.67
N THR A 232 -22.23 6.53 -7.24
CA THR A 232 -23.14 5.40 -7.01
C THR A 232 -22.57 4.09 -7.56
N VAL A 233 -22.13 4.09 -8.83
CA VAL A 233 -21.52 2.93 -9.50
C VAL A 233 -20.31 2.45 -8.71
N THR A 234 -19.45 3.38 -8.31
CA THR A 234 -18.22 3.09 -7.57
C THR A 234 -18.49 2.40 -6.23
N SER A 235 -19.45 2.94 -5.46
CA SER A 235 -19.82 2.40 -4.16
C SER A 235 -20.52 1.04 -4.28
N VAL A 236 -21.46 0.91 -5.21
CA VAL A 236 -22.21 -0.34 -5.43
C VAL A 236 -21.29 -1.43 -5.96
N ALA A 237 -20.47 -1.15 -6.98
CA ALA A 237 -19.58 -2.14 -7.59
C ALA A 237 -18.59 -2.71 -6.58
N SER A 238 -17.92 -1.86 -5.80
CA SER A 238 -16.91 -2.30 -4.83
C SER A 238 -17.51 -3.22 -3.76
N ASN A 239 -18.65 -2.82 -3.18
CA ASN A 239 -19.34 -3.59 -2.14
C ASN A 239 -19.95 -4.89 -2.69
N LEU A 240 -20.52 -4.85 -3.90
CA LEU A 240 -21.11 -6.03 -4.55
C LEU A 240 -20.03 -7.06 -4.89
N ILE A 241 -18.89 -6.62 -5.45
CA ILE A 241 -17.76 -7.51 -5.74
C ILE A 241 -17.27 -8.17 -4.46
N LEU A 242 -17.10 -7.39 -3.38
CA LEU A 242 -16.65 -7.90 -2.09
C LEU A 242 -17.60 -8.98 -1.55
N MET A 243 -18.89 -8.66 -1.45
CA MET A 243 -19.88 -9.59 -0.91
C MET A 243 -20.01 -10.83 -1.79
N SER A 244 -19.91 -10.68 -3.11
CA SER A 244 -19.92 -11.78 -4.06
C SER A 244 -18.74 -12.73 -3.84
N ILE A 245 -17.53 -12.23 -3.58
CA ILE A 245 -16.37 -13.07 -3.27
C ILE A 245 -16.64 -13.92 -2.01
N ILE A 246 -17.18 -13.31 -0.94
CA ILE A 246 -17.50 -14.02 0.30
C ILE A 246 -18.53 -15.13 0.04
N VAL A 247 -19.62 -14.79 -0.66
CA VAL A 247 -20.69 -15.75 -0.98
C VAL A 247 -20.19 -16.87 -1.90
N ILE A 248 -19.32 -16.58 -2.88
CA ILE A 248 -18.72 -17.59 -3.75
C ILE A 248 -17.87 -18.58 -2.94
N PHE A 249 -17.07 -18.09 -1.99
CA PHE A 249 -16.21 -18.95 -1.18
C PHE A 249 -17.03 -19.85 -0.25
N ILE A 250 -18.03 -19.28 0.43
CA ILE A 250 -18.98 -20.03 1.27
C ILE A 250 -19.77 -21.03 0.42
N GLY A 251 -20.34 -20.58 -0.70
CA GLY A 251 -21.11 -21.41 -1.62
C GLY A 251 -20.32 -22.58 -2.16
N ALA A 252 -19.04 -22.38 -2.51
CA ALA A 252 -18.18 -23.47 -2.91
C ALA A 252 -17.83 -24.43 -1.76
N GLY A 253 -17.67 -23.91 -0.54
CA GLY A 253 -17.57 -24.74 0.67
C GLY A 253 -18.79 -25.64 0.84
N LEU A 254 -20.00 -25.10 0.65
CA LEU A 254 -21.26 -25.84 0.69
C LEU A 254 -21.33 -26.90 -0.42
N LEU A 255 -21.04 -26.54 -1.67
CA LEU A 255 -21.06 -27.46 -2.82
C LEU A 255 -20.06 -28.62 -2.66
N ARG A 256 -18.92 -28.36 -2.00
CA ARG A 256 -17.89 -29.36 -1.70
C ARG A 256 -18.13 -30.11 -0.39
N LYS A 257 -19.27 -29.87 0.28
CA LYS A 257 -19.66 -30.50 1.55
C LYS A 257 -18.63 -30.34 2.68
N ILE A 258 -18.00 -29.17 2.75
CA ILE A 258 -17.04 -28.83 3.80
C ILE A 258 -17.78 -28.17 4.96
N ASN A 259 -17.37 -28.46 6.20
CA ASN A 259 -17.83 -27.67 7.34
C ASN A 259 -17.26 -26.25 7.26
N VAL A 260 -18.06 -25.34 6.71
CA VAL A 260 -17.68 -23.94 6.45
C VAL A 260 -17.33 -23.22 7.75
N TYR A 261 -18.08 -23.48 8.83
CA TYR A 261 -17.84 -22.83 10.12
C TYR A 261 -16.50 -23.27 10.72
N ASP A 262 -16.22 -24.57 10.77
CA ASP A 262 -14.95 -25.07 11.32
C ASP A 262 -13.75 -24.57 10.51
N ALA A 263 -13.87 -24.57 9.17
CA ALA A 263 -12.85 -24.03 8.28
C ALA A 263 -12.63 -22.53 8.54
N PHE A 264 -13.70 -21.76 8.72
CA PHE A 264 -13.63 -20.34 9.05
C PHE A 264 -12.89 -20.11 10.38
N ILE A 265 -13.28 -20.84 11.44
CA ILE A 265 -12.66 -20.70 12.77
C ILE A 265 -11.19 -21.08 12.75
N GLU A 266 -10.81 -22.12 11.99
CA GLU A 266 -9.41 -22.50 11.81
C GLU A 266 -8.61 -21.35 11.18
N GLY A 267 -9.09 -20.77 10.07
CA GLY A 267 -8.41 -19.63 9.45
C GLY A 267 -8.42 -18.36 10.31
N ALA A 268 -9.47 -18.14 11.09
CA ALA A 268 -9.57 -16.98 11.97
C ALA A 268 -8.49 -17.00 13.08
N LYS A 269 -8.17 -18.18 13.62
CA LYS A 269 -7.09 -18.36 14.60
C LYS A 269 -5.70 -18.02 14.04
N ASP A 270 -5.46 -18.34 12.76
CA ASP A 270 -4.22 -17.97 12.07
C ASP A 270 -4.06 -16.43 12.02
N GLY A 271 -5.15 -15.70 11.82
CA GLY A 271 -5.15 -14.23 11.82
C GLY A 271 -4.78 -13.61 13.16
N PHE A 272 -5.26 -14.18 14.25
CA PHE A 272 -4.88 -13.73 15.59
C PHE A 272 -3.38 -13.92 15.85
N THR A 273 -2.86 -15.12 15.54
CA THR A 273 -1.43 -15.44 15.70
C THR A 273 -0.55 -14.53 14.86
N THR A 274 -0.98 -14.24 13.63
CA THR A 274 -0.26 -13.36 12.71
C THR A 274 -0.20 -11.93 13.25
N THR A 275 -1.29 -11.43 13.81
CA THR A 275 -1.34 -10.08 14.38
C THR A 275 -0.36 -9.92 15.54
N VAL A 276 -0.32 -10.89 16.47
CA VAL A 276 0.61 -10.85 17.61
C VAL A 276 2.07 -10.76 17.16
N ARG A 277 2.43 -11.44 16.06
CA ARG A 277 3.78 -11.37 15.48
C ARG A 277 4.11 -10.00 14.87
N ILE A 278 3.11 -9.28 14.37
CA ILE A 278 3.28 -8.03 13.63
C ILE A 278 3.36 -6.82 14.58
N ILE A 279 2.67 -6.83 15.71
CA ILE A 279 2.61 -5.71 16.69
C ILE A 279 3.98 -5.06 16.95
N PRO A 280 5.05 -5.81 17.30
CA PRO A 280 6.34 -5.18 17.63
C PRO A 280 6.94 -4.38 16.46
N TYR A 281 6.76 -4.86 15.24
CA TYR A 281 7.24 -4.20 14.03
C TYR A 281 6.47 -2.91 13.75
N LEU A 282 5.14 -2.92 13.98
CA LEU A 282 4.29 -1.73 13.83
C LEU A 282 4.63 -0.65 14.85
N VAL A 283 4.82 -1.03 16.12
CA VAL A 283 5.24 -0.10 17.16
C VAL A 283 6.58 0.54 16.80
N ALA A 284 7.57 -0.26 16.39
CA ALA A 284 8.90 0.25 16.06
C ALA A 284 8.87 1.28 14.93
N ILE A 285 8.14 1.02 13.83
CA ILE A 285 8.09 1.94 12.69
C ILE A 285 7.26 3.20 13.01
N LEU A 286 6.08 3.05 13.62
CA LEU A 286 5.20 4.20 13.89
C LEU A 286 5.79 5.14 14.94
N VAL A 287 6.45 4.61 15.97
CA VAL A 287 7.17 5.44 16.95
C VAL A 287 8.32 6.20 16.30
N GLY A 288 9.15 5.53 15.48
CA GLY A 288 10.26 6.19 14.79
C GLY A 288 9.77 7.34 13.88
N VAL A 289 8.69 7.10 13.13
CA VAL A 289 8.07 8.11 12.26
C VAL A 289 7.46 9.25 13.08
N GLY A 290 6.77 8.95 14.18
CA GLY A 290 6.16 9.94 15.06
C GLY A 290 7.19 10.92 15.64
N VAL A 291 8.31 10.39 16.13
CA VAL A 291 9.43 11.20 16.65
C VAL A 291 10.09 12.03 15.56
N PHE A 292 10.32 11.43 14.38
CA PHE A 292 10.89 12.15 13.24
C PHE A 292 10.01 13.34 12.80
N ARG A 293 8.69 13.13 12.71
CA ARG A 293 7.74 14.21 12.41
C ARG A 293 7.72 15.28 13.52
N ALA A 294 7.62 14.86 14.78
CA ALA A 294 7.52 15.77 15.91
C ALA A 294 8.78 16.64 16.11
N SER A 295 9.94 16.19 15.60
CA SER A 295 11.19 16.95 15.65
C SER A 295 11.26 18.14 14.68
N GLY A 296 10.31 18.27 13.74
CA GLY A 296 10.36 19.28 12.67
C GLY A 296 11.38 18.97 11.56
N ALA A 297 12.08 17.84 11.62
CA ALA A 297 13.03 17.43 10.59
C ALA A 297 12.37 17.30 9.20
N MET A 298 11.13 16.78 9.15
CA MET A 298 10.37 16.69 7.91
C MET A 298 10.11 18.07 7.29
N ASP A 299 9.70 19.05 8.10
CA ASP A 299 9.40 20.41 7.62
C ASP A 299 10.65 21.10 7.07
N MET A 300 11.79 20.93 7.72
CA MET A 300 13.06 21.49 7.25
C MET A 300 13.56 20.80 5.97
N CYS A 301 13.38 19.48 5.82
CA CYS A 301 13.67 18.80 4.56
C CYS A 301 12.83 19.36 3.41
N ILE A 302 11.53 19.56 3.65
CA ILE A 302 10.61 20.13 2.64
C ILE A 302 10.97 21.58 2.31
N GLY A 303 11.28 22.40 3.32
CA GLY A 303 11.75 23.77 3.13
C GLY A 303 13.08 23.84 2.35
N GLY A 304 13.99 22.91 2.58
CA GLY A 304 15.23 22.79 1.81
C GLY A 304 14.98 22.41 0.34
N ILE A 305 14.04 21.50 0.08
CA ILE A 305 13.59 21.17 -1.28
C ILE A 305 12.99 22.42 -1.95
N GLN A 306 12.08 23.10 -1.27
CA GLN A 306 11.45 24.32 -1.77
C GLN A 306 12.49 25.37 -2.15
N TRP A 307 13.39 25.71 -1.21
CA TRP A 307 14.44 26.69 -1.43
C TRP A 307 15.30 26.35 -2.65
N THR A 308 15.71 25.07 -2.78
CA THR A 308 16.53 24.61 -3.91
C THR A 308 15.81 24.72 -5.25
N LEU A 309 14.52 24.39 -5.28
CA LEU A 309 13.69 24.47 -6.49
C LEU A 309 13.41 25.91 -6.90
N GLU A 310 13.19 26.81 -5.93
CA GLU A 310 13.03 28.25 -6.16
C GLU A 310 14.31 28.84 -6.76
N GLN A 311 15.50 28.42 -6.31
CA GLN A 311 16.77 28.82 -6.95
C GLN A 311 16.89 28.34 -8.39
N CYS A 312 16.22 27.24 -8.74
CA CYS A 312 16.17 26.69 -10.09
C CYS A 312 15.00 27.24 -10.93
N TYR A 313 14.21 28.20 -10.42
CA TYR A 313 12.99 28.73 -11.06
C TYR A 313 11.97 27.65 -11.44
N VAL A 314 11.92 26.55 -10.69
CA VAL A 314 10.92 25.49 -10.86
C VAL A 314 9.67 25.87 -10.06
N ASN A 315 8.48 25.63 -10.63
CA ASN A 315 7.22 25.84 -9.91
C ASN A 315 7.17 24.96 -8.64
N THR A 316 6.87 25.58 -7.50
CA THR A 316 6.87 24.94 -6.17
C THR A 316 5.48 24.73 -5.57
N ASP A 317 4.40 24.88 -6.35
CA ASP A 317 3.01 24.73 -5.88
C ASP A 317 2.74 23.32 -5.28
N PHE A 318 3.50 22.32 -5.73
CA PHE A 318 3.42 20.95 -5.22
C PHE A 318 4.07 20.74 -3.84
N VAL A 319 4.91 21.66 -3.38
CA VAL A 319 5.68 21.53 -2.14
C VAL A 319 4.77 21.35 -0.93
N GLY A 320 3.64 22.06 -0.89
CA GLY A 320 2.65 21.94 0.19
C GLY A 320 2.06 20.54 0.34
N ALA A 321 2.11 19.70 -0.70
CA ALA A 321 1.62 18.32 -0.69
C ALA A 321 2.73 17.28 -0.41
N LEU A 322 4.01 17.69 -0.41
CA LEU A 322 5.14 16.79 -0.14
C LEU A 322 5.13 16.10 1.22
N PRO A 323 4.59 16.68 2.32
CA PRO A 323 4.46 15.93 3.57
C PRO A 323 3.73 14.61 3.36
N THR A 324 2.63 14.62 2.60
CA THR A 324 1.84 13.43 2.27
C THR A 324 2.66 12.42 1.48
N ALA A 325 3.39 12.86 0.45
CA ALA A 325 4.24 12.00 -0.38
C ALA A 325 5.37 11.34 0.42
N LEU A 326 6.05 12.09 1.29
CA LEU A 326 7.16 11.57 2.10
C LEU A 326 6.67 10.63 3.20
N MET A 327 5.49 10.90 3.76
CA MET A 327 4.89 10.05 4.77
C MET A 327 4.36 8.75 4.18
N LYS A 328 3.94 8.75 2.91
CA LYS A 328 3.24 7.63 2.29
C LYS A 328 4.02 6.31 2.30
N PRO A 329 5.32 6.24 1.93
CA PRO A 329 6.10 5.01 2.08
C PRO A 329 6.28 4.54 3.53
N LEU A 330 6.19 5.46 4.50
CA LEU A 330 6.43 5.20 5.93
C LEU A 330 5.15 4.73 6.65
N SER A 331 4.03 5.41 6.42
CA SER A 331 2.77 5.24 7.13
C SER A 331 1.57 5.73 6.33
N GLY A 332 0.63 4.83 6.05
CA GLY A 332 -0.54 5.13 5.23
C GLY A 332 -1.60 5.92 5.99
N SER A 333 -1.73 5.64 7.30
CA SER A 333 -2.58 6.42 8.20
C SER A 333 -1.98 7.79 8.51
N GLY A 334 -0.66 7.88 8.65
CA GLY A 334 0.06 9.15 8.79
C GLY A 334 -0.10 10.03 7.55
N ALA A 335 0.08 9.46 6.36
CA ALA A 335 -0.11 10.16 5.09
C ALA A 335 -1.57 10.60 4.89
N ARG A 336 -2.55 9.77 5.28
CA ARG A 336 -3.96 10.16 5.28
C ARG A 336 -4.23 11.35 6.22
N GLY A 337 -3.63 11.35 7.41
CA GLY A 337 -3.72 12.47 8.34
C GLY A 337 -3.21 13.78 7.72
N LEU A 338 -2.05 13.72 7.07
CA LEU A 338 -1.46 14.86 6.35
C LEU A 338 -2.29 15.29 5.13
N MET A 339 -2.90 14.35 4.42
CA MET A 339 -3.83 14.65 3.33
C MET A 339 -5.06 15.41 3.83
N LEU A 340 -5.65 14.99 4.96
CA LEU A 340 -6.78 15.69 5.58
C LEU A 340 -6.38 17.08 6.06
N GLU A 341 -5.22 17.21 6.70
CA GLU A 341 -4.64 18.47 7.14
C GLU A 341 -4.41 19.43 5.94
N ALA A 342 -3.90 18.92 4.82
CA ALA A 342 -3.74 19.68 3.59
C ALA A 342 -5.08 20.19 3.03
N MET A 343 -6.12 19.35 3.01
CA MET A 343 -7.46 19.78 2.58
C MET A 343 -8.09 20.80 3.55
N GLN A 344 -7.83 20.70 4.85
CA GLN A 344 -8.33 21.66 5.84
C GLN A 344 -7.61 23.01 5.74
N ASN A 345 -6.29 23.01 5.51
CA ASN A 345 -5.48 24.21 5.47
C ASN A 345 -5.56 24.96 4.12
N TYR A 346 -5.56 24.22 3.01
CA TYR A 346 -5.54 24.81 1.65
C TYR A 346 -6.90 24.74 0.94
N GLY A 347 -7.83 23.93 1.43
CA GLY A 347 -9.11 23.61 0.77
C GLY A 347 -9.04 22.32 -0.03
N ALA A 348 -10.13 21.56 -0.06
CA ALA A 348 -10.20 20.26 -0.74
C ALA A 348 -9.95 20.37 -2.26
N ASP A 349 -10.40 21.44 -2.90
CA ASP A 349 -10.24 21.68 -4.34
C ASP A 349 -9.00 22.53 -4.69
N SER A 350 -8.12 22.81 -3.71
CA SER A 350 -6.83 23.42 -4.01
C SER A 350 -5.92 22.43 -4.73
N PHE A 351 -4.91 22.95 -5.45
CA PHE A 351 -3.87 22.13 -6.06
C PHE A 351 -3.20 21.21 -5.02
N VAL A 352 -2.84 21.76 -3.85
CA VAL A 352 -2.23 21.01 -2.74
C VAL A 352 -3.17 19.93 -2.18
N GLY A 353 -4.46 20.24 -2.02
CA GLY A 353 -5.48 19.30 -1.55
C GLY A 353 -5.68 18.13 -2.52
N ARG A 354 -5.80 18.41 -3.82
CA ARG A 354 -5.92 17.40 -4.88
C ARG A 354 -4.66 16.56 -5.01
N LEU A 355 -3.48 17.19 -5.05
CA LEU A 355 -2.22 16.47 -5.14
C LEU A 355 -1.97 15.57 -3.92
N SER A 356 -2.33 16.01 -2.71
CA SER A 356 -2.26 15.17 -1.51
C SER A 356 -3.17 13.95 -1.62
N CYS A 357 -4.36 14.10 -2.22
CA CYS A 357 -5.25 12.97 -2.52
C CYS A 357 -4.61 12.03 -3.54
N ILE A 358 -3.98 12.56 -4.59
CA ILE A 358 -3.29 11.75 -5.61
C ILE A 358 -2.13 10.97 -4.98
N PHE A 359 -1.29 11.60 -4.16
CA PHE A 359 -0.23 10.92 -3.42
C PHE A 359 -0.78 9.79 -2.55
N GLN A 360 -1.85 10.05 -1.79
CA GLN A 360 -2.47 9.06 -0.92
C GLN A 360 -2.98 7.83 -1.70
N GLY A 361 -3.47 8.03 -2.94
CA GLY A 361 -3.98 6.95 -3.79
C GLY A 361 -2.97 6.34 -4.76
N SER A 362 -1.80 6.95 -4.94
CA SER A 362 -0.83 6.55 -5.97
C SER A 362 -0.07 5.27 -5.65
N THR A 363 0.26 5.04 -4.40
CA THR A 363 1.16 3.99 -3.91
C THR A 363 0.62 3.44 -2.59
N ASP A 364 1.30 2.46 -1.99
CA ASP A 364 1.08 1.96 -0.64
C ASP A 364 2.36 2.18 0.20
N THR A 365 2.41 1.56 1.36
CA THR A 365 3.32 1.89 2.45
C THR A 365 4.53 0.97 2.44
N THR A 366 5.54 1.30 1.64
CA THR A 366 6.73 0.44 1.44
C THR A 366 7.33 -0.13 2.72
N PHE A 367 7.63 0.71 3.71
CA PHE A 367 8.27 0.24 4.95
C PHE A 367 7.34 -0.52 5.86
N TYR A 368 6.06 -0.14 5.90
CA TYR A 368 5.03 -0.88 6.63
C TYR A 368 4.84 -2.27 6.02
N ILE A 369 4.63 -2.38 4.69
CA ILE A 369 4.50 -3.65 4.00
C ILE A 369 5.76 -4.48 4.22
N LEU A 370 6.96 -3.91 4.10
CA LEU A 370 8.22 -4.60 4.44
C LEU A 370 8.21 -5.14 5.87
N ALA A 371 7.91 -4.30 6.85
CA ALA A 371 7.93 -4.65 8.27
C ALA A 371 6.90 -5.76 8.58
N VAL A 372 5.69 -5.63 8.06
CA VAL A 372 4.57 -6.54 8.29
C VAL A 372 4.79 -7.86 7.57
N TYR A 373 5.12 -7.80 6.28
CA TYR A 373 5.23 -8.98 5.43
C TYR A 373 6.47 -9.79 5.81
N PHE A 374 7.65 -9.17 5.86
CA PHE A 374 8.88 -9.87 6.26
C PHE A 374 8.90 -10.21 7.76
N GLY A 375 8.31 -9.37 8.61
CA GLY A 375 8.18 -9.67 10.05
C GLY A 375 7.34 -10.92 10.32
N SER A 376 6.24 -11.12 9.58
CA SER A 376 5.37 -12.29 9.75
C SER A 376 6.05 -13.64 9.48
N VAL A 377 7.08 -13.62 8.62
CA VAL A 377 7.88 -14.79 8.23
C VAL A 377 9.33 -14.75 8.72
N SER A 378 9.66 -13.78 9.59
CA SER A 378 10.98 -13.62 10.23
C SER A 378 12.16 -13.44 9.26
N ILE A 379 11.93 -12.79 8.11
CA ILE A 379 12.98 -12.45 7.15
C ILE A 379 13.83 -11.29 7.69
N ARG A 380 15.15 -11.42 7.63
CA ARG A 380 16.12 -10.43 8.09
C ARG A 380 16.81 -9.68 6.95
N TYR A 381 17.15 -10.40 5.87
CA TYR A 381 17.86 -9.84 4.72
C TYR A 381 16.89 -9.54 3.58
N THR A 382 16.59 -8.26 3.41
CA THR A 382 15.58 -7.76 2.46
C THR A 382 16.07 -7.66 1.01
N ARG A 383 17.38 -7.82 0.76
CA ARG A 383 18.03 -7.69 -0.56
C ARG A 383 17.63 -6.37 -1.24
N HIS A 384 17.11 -6.42 -2.46
CA HIS A 384 16.72 -5.26 -3.27
C HIS A 384 15.27 -4.81 -3.04
N ALA A 385 14.54 -5.39 -2.09
CA ALA A 385 13.12 -5.06 -1.85
C ALA A 385 12.89 -3.58 -1.55
N VAL A 386 13.72 -3.01 -0.68
CA VAL A 386 13.61 -1.60 -0.29
C VAL A 386 13.89 -0.68 -1.48
N ALA A 387 14.95 -0.96 -2.24
CA ALA A 387 15.33 -0.14 -3.37
C ALA A 387 14.25 -0.17 -4.47
N CYS A 388 13.74 -1.36 -4.82
CA CYS A 388 12.69 -1.49 -5.82
C CYS A 388 11.37 -0.84 -5.36
N GLY A 389 10.98 -1.01 -4.10
CA GLY A 389 9.78 -0.38 -3.53
C GLY A 389 9.87 1.14 -3.56
N LEU A 390 10.96 1.72 -3.06
CA LEU A 390 11.16 3.17 -3.06
C LEU A 390 11.29 3.78 -4.45
N LEU A 391 11.86 3.06 -5.42
CA LEU A 391 11.90 3.51 -6.81
C LEU A 391 10.51 3.51 -7.46
N ALA A 392 9.68 2.52 -7.14
CA ALA A 392 8.27 2.52 -7.55
C ALA A 392 7.50 3.68 -6.90
N ASP A 393 7.72 3.92 -5.60
CA ASP A 393 7.10 5.03 -4.87
C ASP A 393 7.51 6.38 -5.47
N LEU A 394 8.81 6.56 -5.72
CA LEU A 394 9.35 7.78 -6.32
C LEU A 394 8.76 8.02 -7.71
N ALA A 395 8.64 6.97 -8.53
CA ALA A 395 7.99 7.08 -9.84
C ALA A 395 6.51 7.47 -9.71
N GLY A 396 5.80 6.91 -8.73
CA GLY A 396 4.43 7.30 -8.40
C GLY A 396 4.30 8.75 -7.97
N VAL A 397 5.21 9.25 -7.14
CA VAL A 397 5.26 10.65 -6.69
C VAL A 397 5.54 11.60 -7.86
N ILE A 398 6.54 11.30 -8.70
CA ILE A 398 6.87 12.12 -9.86
C ILE A 398 5.69 12.14 -10.85
N ALA A 399 5.08 10.98 -11.10
CA ALA A 399 3.90 10.88 -11.95
C ALA A 399 2.72 11.67 -11.37
N ALA A 400 2.45 11.54 -10.07
CA ALA A 400 1.39 12.28 -9.39
C ALA A 400 1.55 13.80 -9.53
N ILE A 401 2.78 14.31 -9.35
CA ILE A 401 3.07 15.75 -9.52
C ILE A 401 2.80 16.17 -10.97
N GLY A 402 3.37 15.46 -11.95
CA GLY A 402 3.22 15.80 -13.37
C GLY A 402 1.78 15.70 -13.86
N ILE A 403 1.04 14.67 -13.43
CA ILE A 403 -0.37 14.48 -13.76
C ILE A 403 -1.23 15.54 -13.09
N CYS A 404 -0.93 15.93 -11.84
CA CYS A 404 -1.69 16.98 -11.17
C CYS A 404 -1.59 18.31 -11.92
N TYR A 405 -0.38 18.73 -12.32
CA TYR A 405 -0.19 19.92 -13.17
C TYR A 405 -0.84 19.83 -14.56
N LEU A 406 -1.05 18.62 -15.06
CA LEU A 406 -1.72 18.42 -16.35
C LEU A 406 -3.25 18.60 -16.23
N PHE A 407 -3.83 18.27 -15.08
CA PHE A 407 -5.28 18.29 -14.86
C PHE A 407 -5.79 19.55 -14.15
N PHE A 408 -4.96 20.17 -13.30
CA PHE A 408 -5.32 21.29 -12.41
C PHE A 408 -4.23 22.35 -12.42
#